data_AF-S8FBW4-F1
#
_entry.id   AF-S8FBW4-F1
#
_cell.length_a   1.000
_cell.length_b   1.000
_cell.length_c   1.000
_cell.angle_alpha   90.00
_cell.angle_beta   90.00
_cell.angle_gamma   90.00
#
_symmetry.space_group_name_H-M   'P 1'
#
loop_
_entity.id
_entity.type
_entity.pdbx_description
1 polymer ?
#
loop_
_entity_poly.entity_id
_entity_poly.type
_entity_poly.pdbx_seq_one_letter_code
_entity_poly.pdbx_strand_id
1 'polypeptide(L)'
;MPKKTKSGRIPKPKRRPANIYTGQDSFLAKMQISVEDLNHFREIVDDSILNELDTTEDFKGQDEDDLKRHLAEVERMWTNASKYDGAWPILDYTKYWFAESRKSLRKRRLRRHDRYWVPTRMRSTAAAIHVRDGRTRHQPEVQLARQTRSASSTLSTPPATPRKPPVPVKPHPSDVSRPTREHQMPESGHTNIPFAPVLRFLRSLNPSLEHLAPRFREAGIKDAQRLRAVAGWETRRQWLAEVVELDAFEAELLRVALDEVERGTGYL
;
A
#
# COMPACT_ATOMS: atom_id res chain seq x y z
N MET A 1 -23.74 -15.35 26.15
CA MET A 1 -23.85 -14.29 27.18
C MET A 1 -22.46 -13.96 27.71
N PRO A 2 -21.81 -12.88 27.25
CA PRO A 2 -20.49 -12.47 27.74
C PRO A 2 -20.58 -12.03 29.21
N LYS A 3 -19.62 -12.46 30.04
CA LYS A 3 -19.53 -12.07 31.44
C LYS A 3 -19.23 -10.57 31.49
N LYS A 4 -20.17 -9.76 31.97
CA LYS A 4 -19.92 -8.33 32.24
C LYS A 4 -18.83 -8.23 33.31
N THR A 5 -17.68 -7.69 32.95
CA THR A 5 -16.66 -7.28 33.92
C THR A 5 -17.20 -6.09 34.72
N LYS A 6 -16.70 -5.89 35.94
CA LYS A 6 -17.16 -4.82 36.84
C LYS A 6 -17.03 -3.40 36.26
N SER A 7 -16.29 -3.22 35.16
CA SER A 7 -16.04 -1.92 34.53
C SER A 7 -17.04 -1.54 33.42
N GLY A 8 -17.98 -2.41 33.05
CA GLY A 8 -18.88 -2.17 31.91
C GLY A 8 -18.16 -2.13 30.54
N ARG A 9 -16.84 -2.36 30.51
CA ARG A 9 -16.03 -2.40 29.29
C ARG A 9 -16.16 -3.75 28.59
N ILE A 10 -16.05 -3.73 27.26
CA ILE A 10 -16.05 -4.93 26.43
C ILE A 10 -14.72 -5.67 26.65
N PRO A 11 -14.74 -6.89 27.22
CA PRO A 11 -13.52 -7.62 27.53
C PRO A 11 -12.84 -8.14 26.26
N LYS A 12 -11.52 -8.38 26.36
CA LYS A 12 -10.76 -8.98 25.27
C LYS A 12 -11.34 -10.36 24.88
N PRO A 13 -11.59 -10.64 23.58
CA PRO A 13 -12.09 -11.94 23.16
C PRO A 13 -11.06 -13.05 23.41
N LYS A 14 -11.55 -14.26 23.70
CA LYS A 14 -10.69 -15.45 23.95
C LYS A 14 -9.85 -15.84 22.74
N ARG A 15 -10.40 -15.65 21.54
CA ARG A 15 -9.74 -15.91 20.26
C ARG A 15 -9.56 -14.59 19.53
N ARG A 16 -8.38 -14.41 18.94
CA ARG A 16 -8.10 -13.24 18.10
C ARG A 16 -9.01 -13.28 16.86
N PRO A 17 -9.49 -12.12 16.39
CA PRO A 17 -10.24 -12.08 15.14
C PRO A 17 -9.42 -12.61 13.96
N ALA A 18 -10.04 -13.38 13.08
CA ALA A 18 -9.38 -13.95 11.90
C ALA A 18 -9.51 -13.05 10.66
N ASN A 19 -10.59 -12.28 10.58
CA ASN A 19 -10.94 -11.42 9.45
C ASN A 19 -11.42 -10.05 9.96
N ILE A 20 -11.49 -9.06 9.06
CA ILE A 20 -11.97 -7.72 9.40
C ILE A 20 -13.51 -7.69 9.46
N TYR A 21 -14.16 -8.09 8.36
CA TYR A 21 -15.61 -7.89 8.19
C TYR A 21 -16.44 -9.16 8.38
N THR A 22 -15.97 -10.31 7.89
CA THR A 22 -16.83 -11.48 7.67
C THR A 22 -16.71 -12.56 8.75
N GLY A 23 -17.86 -13.08 9.17
CA GLY A 23 -17.99 -14.19 10.11
C GLY A 23 -18.08 -13.75 11.59
N GLN A 24 -18.42 -14.70 12.46
CA GLN A 24 -18.57 -14.46 13.91
C GLN A 24 -17.24 -14.19 14.65
N ASP A 25 -16.13 -14.51 13.99
CA ASP A 25 -14.76 -14.26 14.47
C ASP A 25 -14.12 -13.05 13.76
N SER A 26 -14.92 -12.14 13.20
CA SER A 26 -14.43 -10.89 12.60
C SER A 26 -14.22 -9.78 13.63
N PHE A 27 -13.39 -8.79 13.31
CA PHE A 27 -13.27 -7.57 14.13
C PHE A 27 -14.63 -6.90 14.32
N LEU A 28 -15.41 -6.75 13.23
CA LEU A 28 -16.76 -6.19 13.28
C LEU A 28 -17.65 -6.91 14.32
N ALA A 29 -17.70 -8.24 14.27
CA ALA A 29 -18.52 -9.04 15.17
C ALA A 29 -18.04 -8.99 16.62
N LYS A 30 -16.72 -8.96 16.86
CA LYS A 30 -16.15 -8.92 18.23
C LYS A 30 -16.25 -7.53 18.86
N MET A 31 -16.06 -6.48 18.06
CA MET A 31 -16.09 -5.09 18.53
C MET A 31 -17.52 -4.56 18.75
N GLN A 32 -18.52 -5.17 18.10
CA GLN A 32 -19.94 -4.77 18.21
C GLN A 32 -20.17 -3.29 17.82
N ILE A 33 -19.55 -2.87 16.72
CA ILE A 33 -19.67 -1.52 16.15
C ILE A 33 -20.23 -1.58 14.73
N SER A 34 -20.61 -0.42 14.18
CA SER A 34 -21.01 -0.30 12.78
C SER A 34 -19.82 -0.53 11.83
N VAL A 35 -20.12 -0.76 10.56
CA VAL A 35 -19.08 -0.89 9.53
C VAL A 35 -18.34 0.43 9.33
N GLU A 36 -19.06 1.55 9.43
CA GLU A 36 -18.54 2.90 9.31
C GLU A 36 -17.57 3.21 10.44
N ASP A 37 -17.94 2.90 11.69
CA ASP A 37 -17.07 3.07 12.87
C ASP A 37 -15.83 2.17 12.76
N LEU A 38 -15.98 0.96 12.21
CA LEU A 38 -14.86 0.06 12.00
C LEU A 38 -13.90 0.62 10.95
N ASN A 39 -14.40 1.16 9.83
CA ASN A 39 -13.57 1.78 8.80
C ASN A 39 -12.82 2.98 9.36
N HIS A 40 -13.49 3.85 10.09
CA HIS A 40 -12.86 5.01 10.73
C HIS A 40 -11.79 4.60 11.75
N PHE A 41 -12.06 3.58 12.57
CA PHE A 41 -11.06 2.99 13.45
C PHE A 41 -9.83 2.50 12.68
N ARG A 42 -10.04 1.78 11.57
CA ARG A 42 -8.95 1.24 10.76
C ARG A 42 -8.07 2.34 10.17
N GLU A 43 -8.68 3.40 9.62
CA GLU A 43 -7.95 4.55 9.09
C GLU A 43 -7.04 5.18 10.15
N ILE A 44 -7.57 5.44 11.35
CA ILE A 44 -6.81 6.00 12.46
C ILE A 44 -5.62 5.10 12.85
N VAL A 45 -5.86 3.80 12.95
CA VAL A 45 -4.80 2.84 13.34
C VAL A 45 -3.76 2.69 12.24
N ASP A 46 -4.19 2.55 10.98
CA ASP A 46 -3.30 2.42 9.83
C ASP A 46 -2.39 3.67 9.73
N ASP A 47 -2.95 4.88 9.85
CA ASP A 47 -2.18 6.13 9.86
C ASP A 47 -1.19 6.19 11.03
N SER A 48 -1.63 5.81 12.24
CA SER A 48 -0.74 5.81 13.41
C SER A 48 0.38 4.77 13.30
N ILE A 49 0.13 3.59 12.71
CA ILE A 49 1.18 2.59 12.44
C ILE A 49 2.24 3.19 11.51
N LEU A 50 1.84 3.89 10.46
CA LEU A 50 2.77 4.45 9.48
C LEU A 50 3.61 5.60 10.05
N ASN A 51 3.09 6.33 11.04
CA ASN A 51 3.78 7.47 11.65
C ASN A 51 4.66 7.08 12.83
N GLU A 52 4.22 6.14 13.67
CA GLU A 52 4.86 5.85 14.95
C GLU A 52 5.63 4.52 14.99
N LEU A 53 5.36 3.58 14.09
CA LEU A 53 5.93 2.22 14.15
C LEU A 53 6.87 1.90 12.99
N ASP A 54 7.86 1.04 13.24
CA ASP A 54 8.75 0.53 12.20
C ASP A 54 8.07 -0.60 11.41
N THR A 55 7.55 -0.27 10.23
CA THR A 55 6.90 -1.23 9.33
C THR A 55 7.85 -2.28 8.72
N THR A 56 9.17 -2.15 8.89
CA THR A 56 10.15 -3.12 8.40
C THR A 56 10.33 -4.31 9.35
N GLU A 57 9.98 -4.15 10.63
CA GLU A 57 10.10 -5.19 11.64
C GLU A 57 8.80 -5.99 11.85
N ASP A 58 8.75 -6.92 12.82
CA ASP A 58 7.45 -7.42 13.31
C ASP A 58 6.98 -6.58 14.46
N PHE A 59 5.70 -6.74 14.74
CA PHE A 59 5.09 -6.44 16.02
C PHE A 59 5.95 -6.83 17.25
N LYS A 60 6.74 -7.92 17.22
CA LYS A 60 7.54 -8.34 18.39
C LYS A 60 8.88 -7.60 18.49
N GLY A 61 9.40 -7.09 17.38
CA GLY A 61 10.64 -6.29 17.32
C GLY A 61 10.43 -4.82 17.64
N GLN A 62 9.19 -4.32 17.55
CA GLN A 62 8.87 -2.91 17.79
C GLN A 62 9.40 -2.43 19.14
N ASP A 63 9.91 -1.20 19.12
CA ASP A 63 10.28 -0.48 20.33
C ASP A 63 9.06 -0.26 21.23
N GLU A 64 9.26 -0.38 22.55
CA GLU A 64 8.17 -0.30 23.51
C GLU A 64 7.62 1.14 23.61
N ASP A 65 8.46 2.15 23.45
CA ASP A 65 8.04 3.55 23.52
C ASP A 65 7.30 3.97 22.24
N ASP A 66 7.72 3.48 21.08
CA ASP A 66 6.96 3.60 19.81
C ASP A 66 5.56 2.97 19.93
N LEU A 67 5.48 1.75 20.47
CA LEU A 67 4.18 1.11 20.74
C LEU A 67 3.32 1.91 21.71
N LYS A 68 3.90 2.50 22.76
CA LYS A 68 3.16 3.36 23.70
C LYS A 68 2.64 4.62 23.01
N ARG A 69 3.46 5.30 22.19
CA ARG A 69 3.05 6.48 21.41
C ARG A 69 1.90 6.14 20.46
N HIS A 70 2.05 5.04 19.70
CA HIS A 70 1.01 4.52 18.82
C HIS A 70 -0.32 4.28 19.56
N LEU A 71 -0.29 3.53 20.68
CA LEU A 71 -1.50 3.24 21.44
C LEU A 71 -2.15 4.50 22.01
N ALA A 72 -1.35 5.43 22.54
CA ALA A 72 -1.84 6.69 23.09
C ALA A 72 -2.46 7.59 22.02
N GLU A 73 -1.87 7.65 20.83
CA GLU A 73 -2.36 8.46 19.72
C GLU A 73 -3.68 7.91 19.16
N VAL A 74 -3.79 6.59 18.98
CA VAL A 74 -5.06 5.98 18.57
C VAL A 74 -6.13 6.17 19.65
N GLU A 75 -5.81 6.01 20.93
CA GLU A 75 -6.76 6.23 22.03
C GLU A 75 -7.23 7.70 22.08
N ARG A 76 -6.35 8.65 21.77
CA ARG A 76 -6.67 10.07 21.68
C ARG A 76 -7.62 10.39 20.52
N MET A 77 -7.40 9.78 19.35
CA MET A 77 -8.19 10.06 18.15
C MET A 77 -9.51 9.27 18.10
N TRP A 78 -9.52 8.03 18.57
CA TRP A 78 -10.68 7.16 18.48
C TRP A 78 -11.52 7.20 19.76
N THR A 79 -12.61 7.98 19.71
CA THR A 79 -13.51 8.24 20.87
C THR A 79 -14.09 6.98 21.52
N ASN A 80 -14.18 5.88 20.78
CA ASN A 80 -14.70 4.60 21.27
C ASN A 80 -13.66 3.74 22.02
N ALA A 81 -12.38 4.15 22.08
CA ALA A 81 -11.31 3.36 22.70
C ALA A 81 -11.63 2.97 24.17
N SER A 82 -12.18 3.90 24.93
CA SER A 82 -12.53 3.72 26.36
C SER A 82 -13.59 2.62 26.62
N LYS A 83 -14.35 2.20 25.60
CA LYS A 83 -15.34 1.12 25.69
C LYS A 83 -14.70 -0.25 25.86
N TYR A 84 -13.43 -0.40 25.51
CA TYR A 84 -12.75 -1.69 25.45
C TYR A 84 -11.74 -1.86 26.57
N ASP A 85 -11.70 -3.06 27.14
CA ASP A 85 -10.76 -3.35 28.21
C ASP A 85 -9.32 -3.48 27.68
N GLY A 86 -8.38 -2.74 28.28
CA GLY A 86 -6.97 -2.73 27.89
C GLY A 86 -6.72 -2.38 26.42
N ALA A 87 -7.58 -1.55 25.81
CA ALA A 87 -7.47 -1.13 24.41
C ALA A 87 -7.23 -2.30 23.42
N TRP A 88 -7.79 -3.47 23.71
CA TRP A 88 -7.50 -4.68 22.94
C TRP A 88 -7.78 -4.57 21.44
N PRO A 89 -8.76 -3.79 20.93
CA PRO A 89 -8.98 -3.70 19.49
C PRO A 89 -7.79 -3.09 18.77
N ILE A 90 -7.18 -2.03 19.34
CA ILE A 90 -5.99 -1.37 18.80
C ILE A 90 -4.87 -2.41 18.69
N LEU A 91 -4.54 -3.04 19.82
CA LEU A 91 -3.43 -3.99 19.90
C LEU A 91 -3.60 -5.21 18.98
N ASP A 92 -4.80 -5.80 18.92
CA ASP A 92 -5.06 -6.98 18.10
C ASP A 92 -5.15 -6.62 16.62
N TYR A 93 -5.68 -5.44 16.25
CA TYR A 93 -5.69 -4.97 14.87
C TYR A 93 -4.27 -4.63 14.39
N THR A 94 -3.43 -3.96 15.18
CA THR A 94 -2.04 -3.71 14.83
C THR A 94 -1.29 -5.02 14.58
N LYS A 95 -1.48 -6.05 15.42
CA LYS A 95 -0.92 -7.39 15.18
C LYS A 95 -1.42 -8.03 13.89
N TYR A 96 -2.72 -7.87 13.59
CA TYR A 96 -3.32 -8.35 12.34
C TYR A 96 -2.69 -7.65 11.14
N TRP A 97 -2.54 -6.32 11.19
CA TRP A 97 -1.94 -5.49 10.15
C TRP A 97 -0.53 -5.96 9.80
N PHE A 98 0.36 -6.10 10.81
CA PHE A 98 1.73 -6.60 10.57
C PHE A 98 1.75 -8.01 9.98
N ALA A 99 0.85 -8.89 10.42
CA ALA A 99 0.76 -10.24 9.87
C ALA A 99 0.34 -10.22 8.39
N GLU A 100 -0.60 -9.36 8.01
CA GLU A 100 -1.10 -9.25 6.64
C GLU A 100 -0.11 -8.54 5.71
N SER A 101 0.49 -7.44 6.15
CA SER A 101 1.57 -6.73 5.43
C SER A 101 2.74 -7.66 5.09
N ARG A 102 3.08 -8.58 5.99
CA ARG A 102 4.10 -9.60 5.71
C ARG A 102 3.67 -10.62 4.68
N LYS A 103 2.41 -11.07 4.71
CA LYS A 103 1.90 -12.00 3.68
C LYS A 103 1.92 -11.34 2.31
N SER A 104 1.54 -10.07 2.21
CA SER A 104 1.56 -9.33 0.93
C SER A 104 2.99 -9.19 0.39
N LEU A 105 3.96 -8.85 1.24
CA LEU A 105 5.37 -8.80 0.87
C LEU A 105 5.93 -10.16 0.42
N ARG A 106 5.60 -11.25 1.13
CA ARG A 106 6.00 -12.61 0.73
C ARG A 106 5.42 -12.99 -0.62
N LYS A 107 4.13 -12.74 -0.85
CA LYS A 107 3.48 -12.97 -2.15
C LYS A 107 4.16 -12.20 -3.27
N ARG A 108 4.54 -10.93 -3.03
CA ARG A 108 5.30 -10.12 -4.00
C ARG A 108 6.68 -10.72 -4.30
N ARG A 109 7.39 -11.22 -3.29
CA ARG A 109 8.70 -11.89 -3.48
C ARG A 109 8.59 -13.19 -4.28
N LEU A 110 7.60 -14.03 -3.98
CA LEU A 110 7.32 -15.25 -4.73
C LEU A 110 7.04 -14.96 -6.21
N ARG A 111 6.17 -13.98 -6.49
CA ARG A 111 5.88 -13.55 -7.88
C ARG A 111 7.11 -13.04 -8.62
N ARG A 112 8.04 -12.36 -7.93
CA ARG A 112 9.30 -11.92 -8.54
C ARG A 112 10.22 -13.09 -8.84
N HIS A 113 10.30 -14.06 -7.93
CA HIS A 113 11.13 -15.25 -8.11
C HIS A 113 10.65 -16.09 -9.31
N ASP A 114 9.34 -16.26 -9.48
CA ASP A 114 8.78 -17.01 -10.62
C ASP A 114 9.05 -16.35 -11.98
N ARG A 115 9.25 -15.02 -12.04
CA ARG A 115 9.60 -14.34 -13.30
C ARG A 115 11.04 -14.59 -13.75
N TYR A 116 11.96 -14.87 -12.83
CA TYR A 116 13.36 -15.18 -13.17
C TYR A 116 13.62 -16.68 -13.30
N TRP A 117 12.72 -17.52 -12.79
CA TRP A 117 12.61 -18.92 -13.18
C TRP A 117 11.90 -19.02 -14.54
N VAL A 118 12.55 -18.50 -15.59
CA VAL A 118 12.28 -19.01 -16.94
C VAL A 118 12.53 -20.52 -16.81
N PRO A 119 11.54 -21.39 -17.04
CA PRO A 119 11.81 -22.80 -17.14
C PRO A 119 12.90 -22.88 -18.18
N THR A 120 14.11 -23.25 -17.75
CA THR A 120 15.15 -23.65 -18.66
C THR A 120 14.56 -24.90 -19.27
N ARG A 121 13.73 -24.71 -20.31
CA ARG A 121 13.20 -25.76 -21.14
C ARG A 121 14.49 -26.43 -21.56
N MET A 122 14.69 -27.60 -20.97
CA MET A 122 15.70 -28.52 -21.37
C MET A 122 15.58 -28.61 -22.88
N ARG A 123 16.50 -27.92 -23.54
CA ARG A 123 16.95 -28.27 -24.86
C ARG A 123 17.73 -29.57 -24.67
N SER A 124 17.01 -30.64 -24.35
CA SER A 124 17.51 -32.01 -24.35
C SER A 124 16.70 -32.77 -25.38
N THR A 125 16.85 -32.35 -26.63
CA THR A 125 16.84 -33.27 -27.76
C THR A 125 18.25 -33.83 -27.88
N ALA A 126 18.65 -34.65 -26.91
CA ALA A 126 19.75 -35.58 -27.07
C ALA A 126 19.17 -36.97 -26.86
N ALA A 127 18.93 -37.65 -27.98
CA ALA A 127 18.75 -39.07 -28.01
C ALA A 127 19.98 -39.74 -27.37
N ALA A 128 19.80 -40.35 -26.21
CA ALA A 128 20.67 -41.38 -25.66
C ALA A 128 19.73 -42.34 -24.92
N ILE A 129 19.18 -43.31 -25.64
CA ILE A 129 19.67 -44.69 -25.67
C ILE A 129 19.75 -45.26 -24.25
N HIS A 130 18.81 -46.16 -24.00
CA HIS A 130 18.82 -47.16 -22.93
C HIS A 130 20.23 -47.66 -22.59
N VAL A 131 20.63 -47.55 -21.33
CA VAL A 131 21.35 -48.64 -20.66
C VAL A 131 20.81 -48.79 -19.24
N ARG A 132 20.40 -50.02 -19.00
CA ARG A 132 19.87 -50.61 -17.78
C ARG A 132 21.07 -51.17 -17.02
N ASP A 133 21.29 -50.74 -15.79
CA ASP A 133 22.02 -51.43 -14.71
C ASP A 133 22.07 -50.44 -13.54
N GLY A 134 21.76 -50.73 -12.28
CA GLY A 134 22.00 -51.96 -11.53
C GLY A 134 23.03 -51.61 -10.44
N ARG A 135 22.61 -51.60 -9.14
CA ARG A 135 23.45 -51.40 -7.93
C ARG A 135 24.08 -49.98 -7.80
N THR A 136 24.28 -49.36 -6.64
CA THR A 136 24.52 -49.86 -5.28
C THR A 136 24.28 -48.71 -4.28
N ARG A 137 23.85 -49.08 -3.07
CA ARG A 137 24.12 -48.40 -1.79
C ARG A 137 25.43 -47.60 -1.79
N HIS A 138 25.43 -46.40 -1.22
CA HIS A 138 26.31 -45.97 -0.12
C HIS A 138 26.04 -44.50 0.22
N GLN A 139 25.74 -44.24 1.50
CA GLN A 139 25.87 -42.91 2.09
C GLN A 139 27.35 -42.51 2.12
N PRO A 140 27.60 -41.20 2.23
CA PRO A 140 28.46 -40.76 3.33
C PRO A 140 27.82 -39.64 4.13
N GLU A 141 27.76 -39.91 5.42
CA GLU A 141 27.78 -38.96 6.53
C GLU A 141 28.97 -38.00 6.35
N VAL A 142 28.69 -36.69 6.31
CA VAL A 142 29.72 -35.65 6.49
C VAL A 142 29.24 -34.72 7.60
N GLN A 143 29.76 -35.00 8.79
CA GLN A 143 29.93 -34.04 9.87
C GLN A 143 31.05 -33.06 9.50
N LEU A 144 30.85 -31.78 9.80
CA LEU A 144 31.81 -30.67 10.04
C LEU A 144 31.14 -29.37 9.56
N ALA A 145 31.27 -28.20 10.16
CA ALA A 145 31.94 -27.79 11.38
C ALA A 145 31.29 -26.47 11.81
N ARG A 146 31.23 -26.31 13.13
CA ARG A 146 31.07 -25.07 13.87
C ARG A 146 32.08 -24.01 13.37
N GLN A 147 31.62 -22.84 12.94
CA GLN A 147 32.44 -21.63 12.97
C GLN A 147 31.62 -20.45 13.48
N THR A 148 31.74 -20.26 14.80
CA THR A 148 31.54 -19.00 15.50
C THR A 148 32.61 -18.01 15.03
N ARG A 149 32.21 -16.91 14.40
CA ARG A 149 33.04 -15.71 14.35
C ARG A 149 32.21 -14.49 14.75
N SER A 150 32.37 -14.15 16.02
CA SER A 150 32.24 -12.81 16.54
C SER A 150 33.16 -11.87 15.75
N ALA A 151 32.62 -10.75 15.32
CA ALA A 151 33.43 -9.57 15.05
C ALA A 151 32.58 -8.33 15.37
N SER A 152 32.89 -7.74 16.52
CA SER A 152 32.60 -6.35 16.84
C SER A 152 33.03 -5.47 15.68
N SER A 153 32.18 -4.54 15.27
CA SER A 153 32.65 -3.39 14.52
C SER A 153 32.04 -2.12 15.09
N THR A 154 32.97 -1.25 15.41
CA THR A 154 32.89 -0.04 16.20
C THR A 154 32.17 1.08 15.47
N LEU A 155 31.38 1.81 16.27
CA LEU A 155 30.90 3.16 16.06
C LEU A 155 31.85 4.03 15.22
N SER A 156 31.33 4.64 14.16
CA SER A 156 31.92 5.80 13.51
C SER A 156 30.84 6.84 13.30
N THR A 157 30.87 7.83 14.19
CA THR A 157 30.06 9.05 14.18
C THR A 157 30.66 10.04 13.18
N PRO A 158 29.92 10.52 12.16
CA PRO A 158 30.36 11.66 11.38
C PRO A 158 30.03 12.99 12.11
N PRO A 159 30.92 14.00 12.03
CA PRO A 159 30.75 15.29 12.69
C PRO A 159 29.76 16.21 11.96
N ALA A 160 29.07 17.02 12.75
CA ALA A 160 28.07 18.00 12.34
C ALA A 160 28.64 19.12 11.46
N THR A 161 27.96 19.43 10.35
CA THR A 161 28.21 20.59 9.51
C THR A 161 27.46 21.84 10.03
N PRO A 162 28.09 23.03 10.07
CA PRO A 162 27.47 24.26 10.57
C PRO A 162 26.45 24.87 9.60
N ARG A 163 25.34 25.36 10.16
CA ARG A 163 24.26 26.10 9.51
C ARG A 163 24.72 27.47 8.98
N LYS A 164 24.33 27.82 7.75
CA LYS A 164 24.40 29.19 7.20
C LYS A 164 23.23 30.05 7.73
N PRO A 165 23.44 31.35 8.00
CA PRO A 165 22.39 32.27 8.42
C PRO A 165 21.52 32.78 7.25
N PRO A 166 20.29 33.26 7.53
CA PRO A 166 19.33 33.72 6.51
C PRO A 166 19.65 35.15 6.02
N VAL A 167 19.48 35.36 4.72
CA VAL A 167 19.56 36.67 4.06
C VAL A 167 18.19 37.36 4.14
N PRO A 168 18.10 38.63 4.61
CA PRO A 168 16.87 39.42 4.55
C PRO A 168 16.78 40.16 3.21
N VAL A 169 15.69 39.94 2.46
CA VAL A 169 15.38 40.75 1.26
C VAL A 169 14.08 41.54 1.51
N LYS A 170 14.23 42.84 1.30
CA LYS A 170 13.29 43.94 1.55
C LYS A 170 12.08 43.91 0.59
N PRO A 171 10.95 44.56 0.98
CA PRO A 171 9.77 44.72 0.15
C PRO A 171 9.98 45.77 -0.95
N HIS A 172 9.58 45.46 -2.18
CA HIS A 172 9.42 46.44 -3.25
C HIS A 172 7.96 46.92 -3.31
N PRO A 173 7.69 48.22 -3.15
CA PRO A 173 6.46 48.83 -3.62
C PRO A 173 6.69 49.31 -5.06
N SER A 174 5.82 48.91 -5.97
CA SER A 174 5.74 49.56 -7.28
C SER A 174 4.28 49.60 -7.70
N ASP A 175 3.67 50.68 -7.23
CA ASP A 175 2.56 51.38 -7.87
C ASP A 175 2.96 51.71 -9.33
N VAL A 176 2.26 51.13 -10.31
CA VAL A 176 2.15 51.72 -11.64
C VAL A 176 0.73 51.50 -12.15
N SER A 177 0.09 52.63 -12.45
CA SER A 177 -1.26 52.76 -12.96
C SER A 177 -1.40 52.37 -14.44
N ARG A 178 -2.58 51.82 -14.78
CA ARG A 178 -3.36 51.91 -16.04
C ARG A 178 -2.73 51.39 -17.35
N PRO A 179 -3.52 50.73 -18.24
CA PRO A 179 -4.71 51.34 -18.83
C PRO A 179 -5.97 50.47 -18.86
N THR A 180 -7.10 51.19 -18.91
CA THR A 180 -8.44 50.72 -19.25
C THR A 180 -8.40 49.85 -20.51
N ARG A 181 -8.60 48.54 -20.34
CA ARG A 181 -8.82 47.59 -21.43
C ARG A 181 -10.25 47.09 -21.32
N GLU A 182 -10.88 47.06 -22.47
CA GLU A 182 -12.30 46.86 -22.73
C GLU A 182 -12.89 45.63 -22.03
N HIS A 183 -14.17 45.73 -21.69
CA HIS A 183 -14.97 44.70 -21.06
C HIS A 183 -14.99 43.40 -21.87
N GLN A 184 -14.02 42.52 -21.65
CA GLN A 184 -14.23 41.09 -21.78
C GLN A 184 -14.95 40.62 -20.52
N MET A 185 -16.14 40.04 -20.70
CA MET A 185 -16.80 39.31 -19.63
C MET A 185 -15.81 38.34 -19.00
N PRO A 186 -15.75 38.23 -17.66
CA PRO A 186 -14.96 37.18 -17.03
C PRO A 186 -15.61 35.86 -17.45
N GLU A 187 -15.02 35.18 -18.44
CA GLU A 187 -15.19 33.75 -18.59
C GLU A 187 -14.89 33.16 -17.22
N SER A 188 -15.94 32.64 -16.59
CA SER A 188 -15.93 31.92 -15.34
C SER A 188 -14.62 31.15 -15.25
N GLY A 189 -13.78 31.52 -14.28
CA GLY A 189 -12.49 30.88 -14.06
C GLY A 189 -12.71 29.38 -13.99
N HIS A 190 -12.50 28.71 -15.12
CA HIS A 190 -12.49 27.28 -15.21
C HIS A 190 -11.33 26.88 -14.34
N THR A 191 -11.67 26.53 -13.09
CA THR A 191 -10.78 25.82 -12.20
C THR A 191 -10.28 24.66 -13.02
N ASN A 192 -9.03 24.77 -13.47
CA ASN A 192 -8.34 23.73 -14.21
C ASN A 192 -8.19 22.60 -13.21
N ILE A 193 -9.25 21.80 -13.02
CA ILE A 193 -9.19 20.60 -12.22
C ILE A 193 -8.33 19.67 -13.07
N PRO A 194 -7.06 19.43 -12.69
CA PRO A 194 -6.11 18.69 -13.54
C PRO A 194 -6.64 17.29 -13.91
N PHE A 195 -7.56 16.78 -13.09
CA PHE A 195 -8.19 15.47 -13.22
C PHE A 195 -9.34 15.38 -14.24
N ALA A 196 -9.85 16.51 -14.74
CA ALA A 196 -10.99 16.52 -15.66
C ALA A 196 -10.81 15.65 -16.92
N PRO A 197 -9.63 15.60 -17.58
CA PRO A 197 -9.41 14.73 -18.74
C PRO A 197 -9.48 13.24 -18.41
N VAL A 198 -8.95 12.83 -17.24
CA VAL A 198 -9.00 11.43 -16.80
C VAL A 198 -10.44 11.01 -16.52
N LEU A 199 -11.21 11.87 -15.85
CA LEU A 199 -12.62 11.62 -15.59
C LEU A 199 -13.44 11.54 -16.89
N ARG A 200 -13.15 12.41 -17.86
CA ARG A 200 -13.78 12.41 -19.18
C ARG A 200 -13.50 11.10 -19.92
N PHE A 201 -12.27 10.63 -19.90
CA PHE A 201 -11.87 9.34 -20.46
C PHE A 201 -12.60 8.17 -19.80
N LEU A 202 -12.67 8.11 -18.47
CA LEU A 202 -13.38 7.02 -17.78
C LEU A 202 -14.89 7.00 -18.09
N ARG A 203 -15.50 8.17 -18.25
CA ARG A 203 -16.91 8.34 -18.62
C ARG A 203 -17.21 7.99 -20.08
N SER A 204 -16.23 8.09 -20.98
CA SER A 204 -16.44 7.77 -22.40
C SER A 204 -16.46 6.27 -22.69
N LEU A 205 -16.04 5.45 -21.73
CA LEU A 205 -16.08 3.99 -21.81
C LEU A 205 -17.53 3.48 -21.72
N ASN A 206 -17.80 2.33 -22.35
CA ASN A 206 -19.11 1.67 -22.30
C ASN A 206 -18.94 0.20 -21.87
N PRO A 207 -19.28 -0.16 -20.61
CA PRO A 207 -19.89 0.71 -19.59
C PRO A 207 -18.93 1.77 -19.04
N SER A 208 -19.49 2.87 -18.52
CA SER A 208 -18.71 3.94 -17.87
C SER A 208 -17.97 3.37 -16.66
N LEU A 209 -16.68 3.70 -16.55
CA LEU A 209 -15.82 3.28 -15.43
C LEU A 209 -15.47 4.46 -14.51
N GLU A 210 -16.38 5.43 -14.40
CA GLU A 210 -16.19 6.62 -13.55
C GLU A 210 -15.89 6.28 -12.08
N HIS A 211 -16.41 5.16 -11.58
CA HIS A 211 -16.16 4.70 -10.21
C HIS A 211 -14.68 4.38 -9.93
N LEU A 212 -13.86 4.19 -10.96
CA LEU A 212 -12.40 4.00 -10.84
C LEU A 212 -11.63 5.31 -10.65
N ALA A 213 -12.28 6.46 -10.79
CA ALA A 213 -11.64 7.77 -10.68
C ALA A 213 -10.83 7.98 -9.38
N PRO A 214 -11.31 7.60 -8.18
CA PRO A 214 -10.53 7.72 -6.96
C PRO A 214 -9.23 6.91 -7.02
N ARG A 215 -9.28 5.68 -7.54
CA ARG A 215 -8.12 4.79 -7.65
C ARG A 215 -7.10 5.29 -8.66
N PHE A 216 -7.53 5.84 -9.79
CA PHE A 216 -6.62 6.50 -10.74
C PHE A 216 -5.91 7.70 -10.10
N ARG A 217 -6.64 8.48 -9.29
CA ARG A 217 -6.07 9.63 -8.55
C ARG A 217 -5.05 9.19 -7.51
N GLU A 218 -5.35 8.15 -6.73
CA GLU A 218 -4.46 7.54 -5.73
C GLU A 218 -3.21 6.94 -6.37
N ALA A 219 -3.37 6.27 -7.53
CA ALA A 219 -2.26 5.77 -8.34
C ALA A 219 -1.43 6.89 -9.01
N GLY A 220 -1.82 8.15 -8.82
CA GLY A 220 -1.10 9.32 -9.31
C GLY A 220 -1.41 9.68 -10.77
N ILE A 221 -2.39 9.07 -11.43
CA ILE A 221 -2.84 9.45 -12.78
C ILE A 221 -3.80 10.63 -12.65
N LYS A 222 -3.23 11.84 -12.64
CA LYS A 222 -3.96 13.06 -12.34
C LYS A 222 -4.36 13.88 -13.55
N ASP A 223 -3.86 13.57 -14.73
CA ASP A 223 -4.03 14.37 -15.95
C ASP A 223 -3.90 13.50 -17.21
N ALA A 224 -4.22 14.07 -18.37
CA ALA A 224 -4.15 13.40 -19.67
C ALA A 224 -2.72 12.93 -20.03
N GLN A 225 -1.69 13.67 -19.62
CA GLN A 225 -0.30 13.35 -19.95
C GLN A 225 0.14 12.07 -19.23
N ARG A 226 -0.19 11.94 -17.95
CA ARG A 226 0.07 10.72 -17.17
C ARG A 226 -0.73 9.54 -17.69
N LEU A 227 -1.97 9.76 -18.12
CA LEU A 227 -2.78 8.70 -18.72
C LEU A 227 -2.14 8.18 -20.03
N ARG A 228 -1.64 9.07 -20.90
CA ARG A 228 -0.87 8.68 -22.10
C ARG A 228 0.41 7.95 -21.75
N ALA A 229 1.12 8.38 -20.71
CA ALA A 229 2.33 7.70 -20.26
C ALA A 229 2.03 6.25 -19.84
N VAL A 230 0.95 6.03 -19.10
CA VAL A 230 0.49 4.68 -18.71
C VAL A 230 0.04 3.85 -19.92
N ALA A 231 -0.59 4.49 -20.91
CA ALA A 231 -0.95 3.83 -22.16
C ALA A 231 0.29 3.23 -22.85
N GLY A 232 1.43 3.92 -22.86
CA GLY A 232 2.66 3.41 -23.50
C GLY A 232 3.45 2.36 -22.71
N TRP A 233 2.98 1.89 -21.54
CA TRP A 233 3.72 0.90 -20.76
C TRP A 233 3.48 -0.53 -21.25
N GLU A 234 4.54 -1.26 -21.56
CA GLU A 234 4.46 -2.70 -21.93
C GLU A 234 3.81 -3.54 -20.83
N THR A 235 4.07 -3.20 -19.56
CA THR A 235 3.52 -3.90 -18.40
C THR A 235 2.21 -3.28 -17.89
N ARG A 236 1.54 -2.41 -18.67
CA ARG A 236 0.35 -1.68 -18.21
C ARG A 236 -0.75 -2.59 -17.68
N ARG A 237 -1.00 -3.75 -18.31
CA ARG A 237 -2.05 -4.68 -17.89
C ARG A 237 -1.81 -5.21 -16.48
N GLN A 238 -0.56 -5.59 -16.19
CA GLN A 238 -0.20 -6.07 -14.86
C GLN A 238 -0.21 -4.94 -13.82
N TRP A 239 0.26 -3.76 -14.21
CA TRP A 239 0.24 -2.60 -13.34
C TRP A 239 -1.19 -2.17 -12.96
N LEU A 240 -2.11 -2.11 -13.94
CA LEU A 240 -3.51 -1.76 -13.71
C LEU A 240 -4.19 -2.76 -12.76
N ALA A 241 -3.96 -4.06 -12.96
CA ALA A 241 -4.51 -5.10 -12.09
C ALA A 241 -3.95 -5.03 -10.65
N GLU A 242 -2.66 -4.70 -10.50
CA GLU A 242 -2.00 -4.69 -9.18
C GLU A 242 -2.14 -3.38 -8.41
N VAL A 243 -2.27 -2.24 -9.10
CA VAL A 243 -2.28 -0.90 -8.47
C VAL A 243 -3.67 -0.27 -8.45
N VAL A 244 -4.46 -0.46 -9.51
CA VAL A 244 -5.84 0.08 -9.59
C VAL A 244 -6.88 -0.97 -9.14
N GLU A 245 -6.44 -2.21 -8.90
CA GLU A 245 -7.27 -3.32 -8.40
C GLU A 245 -8.51 -3.58 -9.28
N LEU A 246 -8.30 -3.59 -10.59
CA LEU A 246 -9.37 -3.83 -11.56
C LEU A 246 -9.82 -5.28 -11.55
N ASP A 247 -11.11 -5.49 -11.77
CA ASP A 247 -11.59 -6.83 -12.15
C ASP A 247 -11.14 -7.21 -13.58
N ALA A 248 -11.35 -8.47 -13.96
CA ALA A 248 -10.90 -8.97 -15.26
C ALA A 248 -11.59 -8.29 -16.46
N PHE A 249 -12.84 -7.84 -16.29
CA PHE A 249 -13.63 -7.20 -17.32
C PHE A 249 -13.21 -5.72 -17.48
N GLU A 250 -13.14 -4.98 -16.38
CA GLU A 250 -12.64 -3.59 -16.32
C GLU A 250 -11.22 -3.49 -16.90
N ALA A 251 -10.35 -4.43 -16.55
CA ALA A 251 -8.97 -4.49 -17.05
C ALA A 251 -8.93 -4.66 -18.58
N GLU A 252 -9.84 -5.45 -19.15
CA GLU A 252 -9.90 -5.65 -20.59
C GLU A 252 -10.48 -4.42 -21.30
N LEU A 253 -11.52 -3.80 -20.72
CA LEU A 253 -12.12 -2.56 -21.24
C LEU A 253 -11.09 -1.42 -21.28
N LEU A 254 -10.38 -1.22 -20.17
CA LEU A 254 -9.32 -0.21 -20.07
C LEU A 254 -8.14 -0.52 -20.98
N ARG A 255 -7.81 -1.80 -21.20
CA ARG A 255 -6.75 -2.18 -22.14
C ARG A 255 -7.07 -1.68 -23.55
N VAL A 256 -8.28 -1.96 -24.04
CA VAL A 256 -8.73 -1.55 -25.38
C VAL A 256 -8.75 -0.03 -25.51
N ALA A 257 -9.28 0.68 -24.51
CA ALA A 257 -9.33 2.14 -24.53
C ALA A 257 -7.94 2.79 -24.48
N LEU A 258 -7.00 2.24 -23.69
CA LEU A 258 -5.63 2.73 -23.64
C LEU A 258 -4.85 2.43 -24.93
N ASP A 259 -5.13 1.31 -25.61
CA ASP A 259 -4.61 1.01 -26.95
C ASP A 259 -5.00 2.11 -27.96
N GLU A 260 -6.24 2.62 -27.88
CA GLU A 260 -6.71 3.72 -28.74
C GLU A 260 -6.04 5.06 -28.40
N VAL A 261 -5.82 5.33 -27.11
CA VAL A 261 -5.08 6.52 -26.66
C VAL A 261 -3.63 6.48 -27.14
N GLU A 262 -2.97 5.32 -27.08
CA GLU A 262 -1.61 5.12 -27.57
C GLU A 262 -1.51 5.34 -29.10
N ARG A 263 -2.51 4.89 -29.85
CA ARG A 263 -2.61 5.12 -31.30
C ARG A 263 -3.00 6.55 -31.67
N GLY A 264 -3.35 7.39 -30.69
CA GLY A 264 -3.83 8.75 -30.91
C GLY A 264 -5.24 8.81 -31.53
N THR A 265 -5.99 7.70 -31.52
CA THR A 265 -7.37 7.65 -32.02
C THR A 265 -8.41 7.85 -30.93
N GLY A 266 -8.01 7.71 -29.66
CA GLY A 266 -8.88 7.90 -28.49
C GLY A 266 -9.05 9.37 -28.09
N TYR A 267 -10.27 9.75 -27.69
CA TYR A 267 -10.57 11.09 -27.16
C TYR A 267 -10.14 11.21 -25.68
N LEU A 268 -9.42 12.29 -25.36
CA LEU A 268 -9.04 12.72 -24.00
C LEU A 268 -9.66 14.08 -23.66
#